data_AF-A0A2V2TAA2-F1
#
_entry.id   AF-A0A2V2TAA2-F1
#
_cell.length_a   1.000
_cell.length_b   1.000
_cell.length_c   1.000
_cell.angle_alpha   90.00
_cell.angle_beta   90.00
_cell.angle_gamma   90.00
#
_symmetry.space_group_name_H-M   'P 1'
#
loop_
_entity.id
_entity.type
_entity.pdbx_description
1 polymer ?
#
loop_
_entity_poly.entity_id
_entity_poly.type
_entity_poly.pdbx_seq_one_letter_code
_entity_poly.pdbx_strand_id
1 'polypeptide(L)'
;MSSFPSEAERECLVERLRHAAEPLPDPDAATFGGFFSRYADGRVVLIGEASHGTSEFYRARAAITRQLVERHGFNIVAIEGDWPDTARLDRHVRDYPGQPDEDAAFSRFPSWMWRNREVLDFVRWLRRHNAGLPIAERVEFRGLDIYSLRASMAAVLQYLELHDPPRAREARERYACLTPWQGDPAAYGARVEWGDGDSCEAVLGEQFDAYLWFARTTAVTPLQPGTGEAAPGAADTFPFGV
;
A
#
# COMPACT_ATOMS: atom_id res chain seq x y z
N MET A 1 -37.36 -13.37 -4.29
CA MET A 1 -36.51 -14.57 -4.12
C MET A 1 -35.64 -14.68 -5.36
N SER A 2 -34.34 -14.41 -5.26
CA SER A 2 -33.41 -14.56 -6.39
C SER A 2 -33.24 -16.05 -6.66
N SER A 3 -33.68 -16.52 -7.83
CA SER A 3 -33.48 -17.92 -8.24
C SER A 3 -32.03 -18.09 -8.64
N PHE A 4 -31.31 -18.97 -7.94
CA PHE A 4 -29.97 -19.37 -8.37
C PHE A 4 -30.06 -20.08 -9.73
N PRO A 5 -29.05 -19.93 -10.61
CA PRO A 5 -29.01 -20.60 -11.90
C PRO A 5 -29.01 -22.12 -11.72
N SER A 6 -29.68 -22.82 -12.64
CA SER A 6 -29.67 -24.27 -12.73
C SER A 6 -28.26 -24.81 -13.02
N GLU A 7 -28.06 -26.10 -12.80
CA GLU A 7 -26.76 -26.75 -13.04
C GLU A 7 -26.30 -26.64 -14.50
N ALA A 8 -27.20 -26.88 -15.45
CA ALA A 8 -26.93 -26.73 -16.88
C ALA A 8 -26.56 -25.30 -17.28
N GLU A 9 -27.19 -24.29 -16.67
CA GLU A 9 -26.84 -22.88 -16.91
C GLU A 9 -25.45 -22.55 -16.37
N ARG A 10 -25.07 -23.10 -15.21
CA ARG A 10 -23.72 -22.94 -14.64
C ARG A 10 -22.65 -23.61 -15.51
N GLU A 11 -22.91 -24.81 -16.01
CA GLU A 11 -21.96 -25.52 -16.89
C GLU A 11 -21.73 -24.77 -18.20
N CYS A 12 -22.80 -24.30 -18.84
CA CYS A 12 -22.71 -23.47 -20.03
C CYS A 12 -21.91 -22.18 -19.76
N LEU A 13 -22.14 -21.53 -18.63
CA LEU A 13 -21.37 -20.34 -18.23
C LEU A 13 -19.88 -20.66 -18.04
N VAL A 14 -19.55 -21.73 -17.32
CA VAL A 14 -18.16 -22.15 -17.10
C VAL A 14 -17.45 -22.43 -18.42
N GLU A 15 -18.11 -23.09 -19.37
CA GLU A 15 -17.51 -23.39 -20.67
C GLU A 15 -17.24 -22.12 -21.49
N ARG A 16 -18.17 -21.17 -21.46
CA ARG A 16 -17.96 -19.85 -22.08
C ARG A 16 -16.80 -19.10 -21.44
N LEU A 17 -16.66 -19.16 -20.11
CA LEU A 17 -15.53 -18.56 -19.40
C LEU A 17 -14.21 -19.23 -19.79
N ARG A 18 -14.15 -20.56 -19.88
CA ARG A 18 -12.93 -21.28 -20.31
C ARG A 18 -12.51 -20.90 -21.73
N HIS A 19 -13.47 -20.81 -22.65
CA HIS A 19 -13.17 -20.45 -24.03
C HIS A 19 -12.65 -19.01 -24.18
N ALA A 20 -13.10 -18.10 -23.31
CA ALA A 20 -12.66 -16.71 -23.28
C ALA A 20 -11.42 -16.47 -22.39
N ALA A 21 -11.05 -17.42 -21.54
CA ALA A 21 -9.92 -17.29 -20.63
C ALA A 21 -8.60 -17.47 -21.35
N GLU A 22 -7.62 -16.65 -20.96
CA GLU A 22 -6.24 -16.79 -21.41
C GLU A 22 -5.42 -17.46 -20.31
N PRO A 23 -4.78 -18.62 -20.58
CA PRO A 23 -3.93 -19.26 -19.60
C PRO A 23 -2.68 -18.41 -19.35
N LEU A 24 -2.47 -18.04 -18.09
CA LEU A 24 -1.26 -17.32 -17.68
C LEU A 24 -0.19 -18.31 -17.23
N PRO A 25 1.10 -18.04 -17.52
CA PRO A 25 2.19 -18.81 -16.93
C PRO A 25 2.29 -18.52 -15.42
N ASP A 26 3.19 -19.21 -14.73
CA ASP A 26 3.51 -18.88 -13.34
C ASP A 26 4.00 -17.42 -13.22
N PRO A 27 3.63 -16.67 -12.16
CA PRO A 27 4.09 -15.29 -11.93
C PRO A 27 5.61 -15.10 -11.97
N ASP A 28 6.40 -16.13 -11.64
CA ASP A 28 7.86 -16.08 -11.67
C ASP A 28 8.45 -16.32 -13.06
N ALA A 29 7.64 -16.74 -14.04
CA ALA A 29 8.08 -16.88 -15.42
C ALA A 29 8.38 -15.52 -16.04
N ALA A 30 9.53 -15.41 -16.73
CA ALA A 30 9.93 -14.16 -17.39
C ALA A 30 8.91 -13.65 -18.43
N THR A 31 8.08 -14.54 -18.97
CA THR A 31 7.03 -14.21 -19.93
C THR A 31 5.74 -13.68 -19.28
N PHE A 32 5.53 -13.87 -17.97
CA PHE A 32 4.28 -13.53 -17.29
C PHE A 32 3.90 -12.06 -17.46
N GLY A 33 4.81 -11.14 -17.13
CA GLY A 33 4.57 -9.71 -17.25
C GLY A 33 4.18 -9.29 -18.67
N GLY A 34 4.73 -9.96 -19.69
CA GLY A 34 4.47 -9.69 -21.10
C GLY A 34 2.98 -9.67 -21.48
N PHE A 35 2.18 -10.56 -20.89
CA PHE A 35 0.73 -10.66 -21.12
C PHE A 35 -0.02 -9.36 -20.75
N PHE A 36 0.52 -8.56 -19.84
CA PHE A 36 -0.09 -7.34 -19.33
C PHE A 36 0.38 -6.08 -20.08
N SER A 37 1.28 -6.21 -21.05
CA SER A 37 1.73 -5.09 -21.89
C SER A 37 0.58 -4.44 -22.67
N ARG A 38 -0.50 -5.19 -22.94
CA ARG A 38 -1.73 -4.67 -23.59
C ARG A 38 -2.45 -3.57 -22.81
N TYR A 39 -2.13 -3.39 -21.53
CA TYR A 39 -2.70 -2.33 -20.69
C TYR A 39 -1.82 -1.08 -20.62
N ALA A 40 -0.65 -1.09 -21.26
CA ALA A 40 0.35 -0.04 -21.15
C ALA A 40 -0.06 1.30 -21.80
N ASP A 41 -1.05 1.30 -22.70
CA ASP A 41 -1.60 2.53 -23.28
C ASP A 41 -2.34 3.38 -22.22
N GLY A 42 -2.70 2.78 -21.08
CA GLY A 42 -3.29 3.50 -19.96
C GLY A 42 -2.26 4.34 -19.21
N ARG A 43 -2.54 5.63 -19.00
CA ARG A 43 -1.68 6.49 -18.15
C ARG A 43 -1.61 6.03 -16.70
N VAL A 44 -2.66 5.37 -16.22
CA VAL A 44 -2.78 4.80 -14.87
C VAL A 44 -3.29 3.38 -15.03
N VAL A 45 -2.59 2.43 -14.43
CA VAL A 45 -2.97 1.01 -14.40
C VAL A 45 -3.21 0.62 -12.95
N LEU A 46 -4.45 0.22 -12.65
CA LEU A 46 -4.86 -0.22 -11.31
C LEU A 46 -4.73 -1.74 -11.22
N ILE A 47 -3.92 -2.22 -10.26
CA ILE A 47 -3.66 -3.65 -10.08
C ILE A 47 -4.18 -4.07 -8.71
N GLY A 48 -5.40 -4.60 -8.69
CA GLY A 48 -6.03 -5.12 -7.47
C GLY A 48 -5.56 -6.52 -7.10
N GLU A 49 -5.93 -6.94 -5.90
CA GLU A 49 -5.79 -8.31 -5.42
C GLU A 49 -7.06 -8.76 -4.71
N ALA A 50 -7.32 -10.06 -4.69
CA ALA A 50 -8.50 -10.59 -4.01
C ALA A 50 -8.27 -10.79 -2.49
N SER A 51 -7.01 -10.77 -2.04
CA SER A 51 -6.63 -10.88 -0.63
C SER A 51 -5.26 -10.25 -0.39
N HIS A 52 -5.05 -9.68 0.80
CA HIS A 52 -3.77 -9.06 1.18
C HIS A 52 -2.71 -10.04 1.70
N GLY A 53 -2.98 -11.35 1.73
CA GLY A 53 -2.09 -12.35 2.33
C GLY A 53 -1.76 -13.54 1.44
N THR A 54 -1.94 -13.40 0.12
CA THR A 54 -1.66 -14.46 -0.86
C THR A 54 -0.38 -14.12 -1.64
N SER A 55 0.70 -14.89 -1.45
CA SER A 55 2.01 -14.66 -2.08
C SER A 55 1.93 -14.53 -3.61
N GLU A 56 1.10 -15.35 -4.27
CA GLU A 56 0.89 -15.34 -5.72
C GLU A 56 0.44 -13.96 -6.21
N PHE A 57 -0.42 -13.26 -5.46
CA PHE A 57 -0.84 -11.91 -5.82
C PHE A 57 0.31 -10.91 -5.72
N TYR A 58 1.14 -10.96 -4.68
CA TYR A 58 2.33 -10.10 -4.58
C TYR A 58 3.32 -10.37 -5.70
N ARG A 59 3.62 -11.64 -5.99
CA ARG A 59 4.51 -12.04 -7.09
C ARG A 59 3.98 -11.57 -8.45
N ALA A 60 2.68 -11.77 -8.71
CA ALA A 60 2.03 -11.32 -9.93
C ALA A 60 2.06 -9.79 -10.07
N ARG A 61 1.67 -9.05 -9.02
CA ARG A 61 1.72 -7.57 -9.01
C ARG A 61 3.13 -7.06 -9.25
N ALA A 62 4.13 -7.66 -8.60
CA ALA A 62 5.53 -7.33 -8.82
C ALA A 62 5.96 -7.60 -10.27
N ALA A 63 5.62 -8.75 -10.86
CA ALA A 63 5.96 -9.08 -12.24
C ALA A 63 5.28 -8.14 -13.26
N ILE A 64 4.00 -7.81 -13.08
CA ILE A 64 3.27 -6.84 -13.91
C ILE A 64 3.94 -5.47 -13.80
N THR A 65 4.21 -5.01 -12.58
CA THR A 65 4.78 -3.68 -12.34
C THR A 65 6.18 -3.57 -12.95
N ARG A 66 7.02 -4.60 -12.80
CA ARG A 66 8.34 -4.65 -13.46
C ARG A 66 8.24 -4.51 -14.97
N GLN A 67 7.31 -5.23 -15.61
CA GLN A 67 7.10 -5.12 -17.05
C GLN A 67 6.70 -3.70 -17.46
N LEU A 68 5.75 -3.09 -16.75
CA LEU A 68 5.26 -1.74 -17.05
C LEU A 68 6.37 -0.69 -16.88
N VAL A 69 7.17 -0.81 -15.83
CA VAL A 69 8.32 0.07 -15.59
C VAL A 69 9.40 -0.11 -16.66
N GLU A 70 9.89 -1.34 -16.87
CA GLU A 70 11.05 -1.61 -17.73
C GLU A 70 10.77 -1.42 -19.21
N ARG A 71 9.53 -1.65 -19.66
CA ARG A 71 9.19 -1.70 -21.09
C ARG A 71 8.27 -0.58 -21.55
N HIS A 72 7.53 0.02 -20.64
CA HIS A 72 6.45 0.96 -20.97
C HIS A 72 6.56 2.33 -20.29
N GLY A 73 7.66 2.58 -19.55
CA GLY A 73 8.00 3.91 -19.04
C GLY A 73 7.17 4.38 -17.85
N PHE A 74 6.46 3.47 -17.16
CA PHE A 74 5.79 3.80 -15.91
C PHE A 74 6.83 4.15 -14.85
N ASN A 75 6.64 5.28 -14.17
CA ASN A 75 7.63 5.84 -13.24
C ASN A 75 7.07 6.18 -11.85
N ILE A 76 5.83 5.78 -11.55
CA ILE A 76 5.24 5.91 -10.21
C ILE A 76 4.58 4.59 -9.86
N VAL A 77 4.99 3.99 -8.74
CA VAL A 77 4.33 2.84 -8.11
C VAL A 77 3.60 3.35 -6.88
N ALA A 78 2.27 3.33 -6.92
CA ALA A 78 1.43 3.77 -5.81
C ALA A 78 0.72 2.56 -5.16
N ILE A 79 0.81 2.45 -3.84
CA ILE A 79 0.21 1.34 -3.07
C ILE A 79 -0.83 1.83 -2.08
N GLU A 80 -1.74 0.92 -1.69
CA GLU A 80 -2.64 1.04 -0.54
C GLU A 80 -1.82 0.89 0.75
N GLY A 81 -1.09 1.94 1.08
CA GLY A 81 -0.23 2.00 2.25
C GLY A 81 -0.03 3.44 2.70
N ASP A 82 0.22 3.59 4.01
CA ASP A 82 0.33 4.89 4.65
C ASP A 82 1.42 5.77 3.98
N TRP A 83 1.07 7.03 3.69
CA TRP A 83 1.95 8.00 3.05
C TRP A 83 3.27 8.20 3.80
N PRO A 84 3.30 8.37 5.14
CA PRO A 84 4.57 8.53 5.88
C PRO A 84 5.47 7.30 5.77
N ASP A 85 4.91 6.08 5.85
CA ASP A 85 5.68 4.84 5.77
C ASP A 85 6.25 4.64 4.36
N THR A 86 5.43 4.80 3.34
CA THR A 86 5.86 4.67 1.94
C THR A 86 6.87 5.74 1.53
N ALA A 87 6.81 6.95 2.09
CA ALA A 87 7.82 7.99 1.86
C ALA A 87 9.22 7.55 2.32
N ARG A 88 9.31 6.70 3.35
CA ARG A 88 10.58 6.10 3.79
C ARG A 88 11.13 5.13 2.74
N LEU A 89 10.25 4.29 2.17
CA LEU A 89 10.64 3.40 1.07
C LEU A 89 11.01 4.16 -0.19
N ASP A 90 10.27 5.22 -0.54
CA ASP A 90 10.60 6.10 -1.68
C ASP A 90 12.03 6.63 -1.57
N ARG A 91 12.36 7.17 -0.41
CA ARG A 91 13.70 7.68 -0.11
C ARG A 91 14.75 6.58 -0.23
N HIS A 92 14.45 5.38 0.27
CA HIS A 92 15.34 4.22 0.15
C HIS A 92 15.55 3.78 -1.30
N VAL A 93 14.49 3.67 -2.11
CA VAL A 93 14.60 3.17 -3.50
C VAL A 93 15.16 4.22 -4.45
N ARG A 94 15.07 5.52 -4.12
CA ARG A 94 15.64 6.62 -4.90
C ARG A 94 16.97 7.14 -4.38
N ASP A 95 17.51 6.52 -3.32
CA ASP A 95 18.78 6.88 -2.69
C ASP A 95 18.87 8.36 -2.29
N TYR A 96 17.78 8.87 -1.71
CA TYR A 96 17.75 10.23 -1.17
C TYR A 96 18.28 10.30 0.25
N PRO A 97 18.98 11.38 0.62
CA PRO A 97 19.41 11.59 1.99
C PRO A 97 18.18 11.73 2.91
N GLY A 98 18.28 11.19 4.12
CA GLY A 98 17.30 11.40 5.17
C GLY A 98 17.86 10.95 6.52
N GLN A 99 17.21 11.41 7.58
CA GLN A 99 17.55 10.97 8.93
C GLN A 99 17.16 9.50 9.10
N PRO A 100 17.93 8.72 9.88
CA PRO A 100 17.49 7.41 10.35
C PRO A 100 16.15 7.57 11.09
N ASP A 101 15.15 6.79 10.69
CA ASP A 101 13.87 6.74 11.39
C ASP A 101 13.99 5.83 12.62
N GLU A 102 13.51 6.26 13.79
CA GLU A 102 13.53 5.45 15.03
C GLU A 102 12.48 4.32 15.02
N ASP A 103 11.39 4.51 14.28
CA ASP A 103 10.25 3.57 14.21
C ASP A 103 10.28 2.68 12.96
N ALA A 104 9.90 1.41 13.10
CA ALA A 104 9.72 0.50 11.98
C ALA A 104 8.56 0.95 11.05
N ALA A 105 8.84 1.05 9.75
CA ALA A 105 7.82 1.33 8.72
C ALA A 105 6.77 0.20 8.65
N PHE A 106 5.52 0.58 8.34
CA PHE A 106 4.36 -0.30 8.24
C PHE A 106 4.04 -1.08 9.52
N SER A 107 4.41 -0.55 10.68
CA SER A 107 4.13 -1.17 11.99
C SER A 107 2.65 -1.19 12.36
N ARG A 108 1.82 -0.33 11.74
CA ARG A 108 0.36 -0.31 11.92
C ARG A 108 -0.37 -1.44 11.19
N PHE A 109 0.26 -1.98 10.16
CA PHE A 109 -0.31 -3.09 9.41
C PHE A 109 0.14 -4.41 10.03
N PRO A 110 -0.65 -5.49 9.87
CA PRO A 110 -0.14 -6.81 10.17
C PRO A 110 1.18 -7.04 9.42
N SER A 111 2.19 -7.60 10.10
CA SER A 111 3.55 -7.73 9.56
C SER A 111 3.58 -8.41 8.18
N TRP A 112 2.67 -9.35 7.92
CA TRP A 112 2.59 -10.06 6.66
C TRP A 112 2.15 -9.22 5.46
N MET A 113 1.46 -8.08 5.65
CA MET A 113 0.88 -7.35 4.52
C MET A 113 1.95 -6.60 3.71
N TRP A 114 2.71 -5.71 4.34
CA TRP A 114 3.77 -4.97 3.64
C TRP A 114 5.18 -5.38 4.06
N ARG A 115 5.36 -6.08 5.19
CA ARG A 115 6.67 -6.56 5.67
C ARG A 115 6.86 -8.05 5.37
N ASN A 116 6.64 -8.42 4.12
CA ASN A 116 6.86 -9.77 3.59
C ASN A 116 8.05 -9.82 2.62
N ARG A 117 8.40 -11.03 2.19
CA ARG A 117 9.55 -11.30 1.32
C ARG A 117 9.33 -10.78 -0.09
N GLU A 118 8.12 -10.91 -0.62
CA GLU A 118 7.76 -10.51 -1.98
C GLU A 118 7.89 -8.99 -2.17
N VAL A 119 7.40 -8.21 -1.19
CA VAL A 119 7.55 -6.76 -1.17
C VAL A 119 9.03 -6.38 -1.00
N LEU A 120 9.78 -7.05 -0.12
CA LEU A 120 11.21 -6.81 0.05
C LEU A 120 11.99 -7.06 -1.25
N ASP A 121 11.71 -8.16 -1.94
CA ASP A 121 12.38 -8.51 -3.19
C ASP A 121 12.03 -7.52 -4.31
N PHE A 122 10.78 -7.05 -4.35
CA PHE A 122 10.36 -5.98 -5.25
C PHE A 122 11.07 -4.65 -4.95
N VAL A 123 11.14 -4.22 -3.69
CA VAL A 123 11.84 -2.99 -3.26
C VAL A 123 13.32 -3.05 -3.61
N ARG A 124 13.97 -4.20 -3.38
CA ARG A 124 15.37 -4.42 -3.77
C ARG A 124 15.57 -4.35 -5.27
N TRP A 125 14.66 -4.93 -6.06
CA TRP A 125 14.69 -4.78 -7.51
C TRP A 125 14.53 -3.32 -7.93
N LEU A 126 13.56 -2.60 -7.36
CA LEU A 126 13.27 -1.21 -7.69
C LEU A 126 14.46 -0.30 -7.38
N ARG A 127 15.13 -0.49 -6.23
CA ARG A 127 16.36 0.23 -5.89
C ARG A 127 17.47 -0.03 -6.92
N ARG A 128 17.67 -1.29 -7.34
CA ARG A 128 18.66 -1.63 -8.38
C ARG A 128 18.32 -1.00 -9.74
N HIS A 129 17.05 -1.02 -10.12
CA HIS A 129 16.57 -0.37 -11.34
C HIS A 129 16.85 1.14 -11.31
N ASN A 130 16.47 1.81 -10.22
CA ASN A 130 16.68 3.25 -10.03
C ASN A 130 18.16 3.65 -9.96
N ALA A 131 19.05 2.78 -9.45
CA ALA A 131 20.48 3.07 -9.36
C ALA A 131 21.12 3.37 -10.73
N GLY A 132 20.58 2.77 -11.81
CA GLY A 132 21.03 3.01 -13.19
C GLY A 132 20.47 4.28 -13.84
N LEU A 133 19.55 5.00 -13.17
CA LEU A 133 18.84 6.14 -13.75
C LEU A 133 19.28 7.48 -13.14
N PRO A 134 19.25 8.58 -13.93
CA PRO A 134 19.33 9.93 -13.39
C PRO A 134 18.25 10.16 -12.33
N ILE A 135 18.56 10.97 -11.31
CA ILE A 135 17.66 11.23 -10.18
C ILE A 135 16.24 11.63 -10.62
N ALA A 136 16.12 12.46 -11.65
CA ALA A 136 14.84 12.96 -12.17
C ALA A 136 13.99 11.89 -12.89
N GLU A 137 14.60 10.76 -13.26
CA GLU A 137 13.95 9.66 -13.99
C GLU A 137 13.73 8.43 -13.10
N ARG A 138 14.22 8.45 -11.85
CA ARG A 138 14.02 7.35 -10.91
C ARG A 138 12.55 7.17 -10.59
N VAL A 139 12.11 5.91 -10.65
CA VAL A 139 10.76 5.48 -10.34
C VAL A 139 10.45 5.78 -8.88
N GLU A 140 9.31 6.44 -8.65
CA GLU A 140 8.83 6.80 -7.33
C GLU A 140 8.03 5.67 -6.69
N PHE A 141 8.08 5.59 -5.36
CA PHE A 141 7.24 4.68 -4.57
C PHE A 141 6.36 5.51 -3.64
N ARG A 142 5.03 5.40 -3.78
CA ARG A 142 4.07 6.29 -3.13
C ARG A 142 3.00 5.50 -2.37
N GLY A 143 2.56 6.03 -1.25
CA GLY A 143 1.40 5.53 -0.50
C GLY A 143 0.21 6.45 -0.73
N LEU A 144 -0.94 5.84 -0.99
CA LEU A 144 -2.20 6.55 -1.22
C LEU A 144 -2.98 6.79 0.08
N ASP A 145 -2.65 6.07 1.14
CA ASP A 145 -3.41 6.13 2.38
C ASP A 145 -2.90 7.19 3.35
N ILE A 146 -3.83 7.78 4.09
CA ILE A 146 -3.55 8.73 5.17
C ILE A 146 -4.16 8.18 6.48
N TYR A 147 -4.14 6.86 6.65
CA TYR A 147 -4.73 6.22 7.82
C TYR A 147 -3.87 6.40 9.07
N SER A 148 -2.56 6.62 8.91
CA SER A 148 -1.59 6.94 9.97
C SER A 148 -1.83 8.30 10.64
N LEU A 149 -3.00 8.51 11.25
CA LEU A 149 -3.46 9.77 11.85
C LEU A 149 -2.34 10.54 12.57
N ARG A 150 -1.67 9.89 13.53
CA ARG A 150 -0.55 10.47 14.28
C ARG A 150 0.61 10.90 13.39
N ALA A 151 1.16 9.98 12.59
CA ALA A 151 2.35 10.23 11.79
C ALA A 151 2.08 11.28 10.69
N SER A 152 0.90 11.23 10.07
CA SER A 152 0.47 12.19 9.05
C SER A 152 0.31 13.59 9.64
N MET A 153 -0.34 13.73 10.80
CA MET A 153 -0.45 15.02 11.50
C MET A 153 0.93 15.55 11.90
N ALA A 154 1.80 14.70 12.44
CA ALA A 154 3.15 15.09 12.83
C ALA A 154 3.99 15.58 11.63
N ALA A 155 3.90 14.91 10.48
CA ALA A 155 4.60 15.31 9.25
C ALA A 155 4.14 16.68 8.74
N VAL A 156 2.83 16.94 8.73
CA VAL A 156 2.27 18.26 8.35
C VAL A 156 2.73 19.34 9.32
N LEU A 157 2.66 19.08 10.63
CA LEU A 157 3.06 20.04 11.65
C LEU A 157 4.55 20.37 11.57
N GLN A 158 5.45 19.37 11.44
CA GLN A 158 6.89 19.62 11.27
C GLN A 158 7.19 20.48 10.06
N TYR A 159 6.55 20.21 8.92
CA TYR A 159 6.75 21.02 7.72
C TYR A 159 6.29 22.47 7.93
N LEU A 160 5.10 22.67 8.49
CA LEU A 160 4.58 24.02 8.75
C LEU A 160 5.40 24.74 9.83
N GLU A 161 5.92 24.05 10.83
CA GLU A 161 6.80 24.67 11.83
C GLU A 161 8.04 25.30 11.20
N LEU A 162 8.60 24.67 10.17
CA LEU A 162 9.79 25.16 9.47
C LEU A 162 9.46 26.28 8.47
N HIS A 163 8.33 26.18 7.77
CA HIS A 163 8.02 27.04 6.62
C HIS A 163 6.95 28.11 6.88
N ASP A 164 6.04 27.87 7.83
CA ASP A 164 4.93 28.77 8.17
C ASP A 164 4.43 28.58 9.62
N PRO A 165 5.16 29.13 10.62
CA PRO A 165 4.82 28.96 12.02
C PRO A 165 3.41 29.44 12.42
N PRO A 166 2.85 30.53 11.84
CA PRO A 166 1.45 30.88 12.02
C PRO A 166 0.47 29.78 11.58
N ARG A 167 0.62 29.23 10.36
CA ARG A 167 -0.23 28.11 9.90
C ARG A 167 -0.03 26.85 10.72
N ALA A 168 1.17 26.61 11.25
CA ALA A 168 1.40 25.49 12.17
C ALA A 168 0.57 25.60 13.46
N ARG A 169 0.33 26.82 13.98
CA ARG A 169 -0.55 27.01 15.15
C ARG A 169 -2.00 26.71 14.82
N GLU A 170 -2.50 27.24 13.70
CA GLU A 170 -3.86 26.96 13.22
C GLU A 170 -4.08 25.46 12.98
N ALA A 171 -3.11 24.77 12.37
CA ALA A 171 -3.18 23.33 12.16
C ALA A 171 -3.26 22.56 13.48
N ARG A 172 -2.49 22.94 14.52
CA ARG A 172 -2.58 22.32 15.85
C ARG A 172 -3.94 22.52 16.50
N GLU A 173 -4.53 23.71 16.37
CA GLU A 173 -5.87 24.00 16.90
C GLU A 173 -6.93 23.13 16.22
N ARG A 174 -6.90 23.02 14.89
CA ARG A 174 -7.81 22.15 14.12
C ARG A 174 -7.63 20.66 14.45
N TYR A 175 -6.40 20.25 14.71
CA TYR A 175 -6.05 18.89 15.09
C TYR A 175 -6.35 18.54 16.55
N ALA A 176 -6.63 19.53 17.41
CA ALA A 176 -6.76 19.34 18.85
C ALA A 176 -7.83 18.31 19.23
N CYS A 177 -8.95 18.25 18.49
CA CYS A 177 -10.02 17.31 18.75
C CYS A 177 -9.66 15.85 18.41
N LEU A 178 -8.67 15.61 17.53
CA LEU A 178 -8.15 14.27 17.18
C LEU A 178 -6.99 13.84 18.08
N THR A 179 -6.34 14.78 18.78
CA THR A 179 -5.17 14.52 19.63
C THR A 179 -5.36 13.41 20.67
N PRO A 180 -6.48 13.34 21.41
CA PRO A 180 -6.72 12.25 22.36
C PRO A 180 -6.74 10.86 21.71
N TRP A 181 -7.02 10.79 20.42
CA TRP A 181 -7.28 9.57 19.66
C TRP A 181 -6.12 9.14 18.77
N GLN A 182 -5.02 9.91 18.74
CA GLN A 182 -3.85 9.61 17.90
C GLN A 182 -3.20 8.25 18.20
N GLY A 183 -3.42 7.69 19.40
CA GLY A 183 -2.94 6.36 19.79
C GLY A 183 -3.93 5.23 19.49
N ASP A 184 -5.22 5.55 19.35
CA ASP A 184 -6.29 4.58 19.08
C ASP A 184 -7.43 5.24 18.27
N PRO A 185 -7.27 5.36 16.94
CA PRO A 185 -8.32 5.92 16.09
C PRO A 185 -9.60 5.07 16.04
N ALA A 186 -9.53 3.78 16.37
CA ALA A 186 -10.69 2.91 16.41
C ALA A 186 -11.60 3.27 17.59
N ALA A 187 -11.03 3.65 18.74
CA ALA A 187 -11.79 4.18 19.88
C ALA A 187 -12.53 5.48 19.53
N TYR A 188 -11.95 6.35 18.71
CA TYR A 188 -12.65 7.53 18.20
C TYR A 188 -13.85 7.15 17.32
N GLY A 189 -13.65 6.25 16.35
CA GLY A 189 -14.73 5.78 15.49
C GLY A 189 -15.87 5.16 16.29
N ALA A 190 -15.56 4.33 17.28
CA ALA A 190 -16.54 3.71 18.16
C ALA A 190 -17.32 4.74 19.00
N ARG A 191 -16.64 5.77 19.51
CA ARG A 191 -17.27 6.85 20.29
C ARG A 191 -18.23 7.70 19.45
N VAL A 192 -17.84 8.02 18.22
CA VAL A 192 -18.70 8.77 17.29
C VAL A 192 -19.92 7.93 16.89
N GLU A 193 -19.73 6.65 16.58
CA GLU A 193 -20.81 5.73 16.19
C GLU A 193 -21.85 5.54 17.30
N TRP A 194 -21.41 5.46 18.56
CA TRP A 194 -22.30 5.29 19.70
C TRP A 194 -22.88 6.60 20.27
N GLY A 195 -22.55 7.75 19.66
CA GLY A 195 -23.13 9.05 20.01
C GLY A 195 -22.70 9.61 21.37
N ASP A 196 -21.58 9.14 21.94
CA ASP A 196 -21.16 9.42 23.33
C ASP A 196 -20.06 10.50 23.43
N GLY A 197 -20.11 11.50 22.54
CA GLY A 197 -19.22 12.67 22.60
C GLY A 197 -19.21 13.56 21.36
N ASP A 198 -18.56 14.71 21.49
CA ASP A 198 -18.31 15.63 20.38
C ASP A 198 -17.43 14.94 19.32
N SER A 199 -17.91 14.90 18.08
CA SER A 199 -17.06 14.55 16.93
C SER A 199 -16.20 15.76 16.57
N CYS A 200 -14.99 15.53 16.04
CA CYS A 200 -14.37 16.59 15.23
C CYS A 200 -15.33 16.95 14.12
N GLU A 201 -15.63 18.25 13.99
CA GLU A 201 -16.48 18.76 12.93
C GLU A 201 -15.89 18.32 11.58
N ALA A 202 -16.60 17.41 10.93
CA ALA A 202 -16.25 16.88 9.62
C ALA A 202 -17.51 16.91 8.76
N VAL A 203 -17.50 17.72 7.70
CA VAL A 203 -18.59 17.73 6.71
C VAL A 203 -18.33 16.61 5.72
N LEU A 204 -18.69 15.37 6.10
CA LEU A 204 -18.48 14.17 5.28
C LEU A 204 -19.18 14.25 3.92
N GLY A 205 -20.29 14.98 3.82
CA GLY A 205 -21.07 15.17 2.59
C GLY A 205 -20.35 15.94 1.48
N GLU A 206 -19.19 16.53 1.76
CA GLU A 206 -18.33 17.17 0.76
C GLU A 206 -17.10 16.32 0.39
N GLN A 207 -16.95 15.11 0.96
CA GLN A 207 -15.72 14.31 0.83
C GLN A 207 -15.89 12.92 0.18
N PHE A 208 -17.11 12.39 0.04
CA PHE A 208 -17.31 11.07 -0.59
C PHE A 208 -18.48 11.07 -1.56
N ASP A 209 -18.25 10.56 -2.78
CA ASP A 209 -19.29 10.41 -3.81
C ASP A 209 -20.06 9.07 -3.74
N ALA A 210 -19.55 8.05 -3.02
CA ALA A 210 -20.21 6.74 -2.87
C ALA A 210 -19.64 5.86 -1.72
N TYR A 211 -20.42 4.85 -1.30
CA TYR A 211 -20.05 3.81 -0.32
C TYR A 211 -20.24 2.39 -0.88
N LEU A 212 -19.41 1.43 -0.43
CA LEU A 212 -19.54 -0.01 -0.73
C LEU A 212 -19.50 -0.85 0.55
N TRP A 213 -20.35 -1.89 0.61
CA TRP A 213 -20.55 -2.77 1.76
C TRP A 213 -20.44 -4.25 1.36
N PHE A 214 -19.73 -5.05 2.18
CA PHE A 214 -19.60 -6.50 1.97
C PHE A 214 -20.18 -7.29 3.14
N ALA A 215 -21.06 -8.25 2.85
CA ALA A 215 -21.80 -8.99 3.87
C ALA A 215 -21.04 -10.17 4.51
N ARG A 216 -19.92 -10.65 3.92
CA ARG A 216 -19.10 -11.76 4.45
C ARG A 216 -17.64 -11.69 3.94
N THR A 217 -16.66 -12.02 4.77
CA THR A 217 -15.22 -12.05 4.44
C THR A 217 -14.49 -13.25 5.11
N THR A 218 -13.21 -13.51 4.81
CA THR A 218 -12.39 -14.58 5.41
C THR A 218 -10.91 -14.15 5.56
N ALA A 219 -10.15 -14.76 6.48
CA ALA A 219 -8.82 -14.28 6.93
C ALA A 219 -7.60 -14.99 6.30
N VAL A 220 -6.41 -14.38 6.42
CA VAL A 220 -5.11 -14.86 5.89
C VAL A 220 -4.15 -15.34 7.00
N THR A 221 -2.98 -15.90 6.65
CA THR A 221 -1.99 -16.48 7.59
C THR A 221 -0.65 -15.71 7.63
N PRO A 222 -0.12 -15.36 8.82
CA PRO A 222 1.09 -14.53 8.99
C PRO A 222 2.44 -15.28 8.92
N LEU A 223 3.54 -14.55 8.66
CA LEU A 223 4.93 -15.05 8.81
C LEU A 223 5.40 -14.98 10.28
N GLN A 224 6.25 -15.93 10.69
CA GLN A 224 6.82 -15.98 12.05
C GLN A 224 8.20 -15.29 12.16
N PRO A 225 8.53 -14.69 13.32
CA PRO A 225 9.84 -14.06 13.55
C PRO A 225 10.96 -15.10 13.80
N GLY A 226 12.16 -14.89 13.24
CA GLY A 226 13.41 -15.37 13.89
C GLY A 226 14.31 -16.41 13.20
N THR A 227 14.38 -16.55 11.88
CA THR A 227 15.41 -17.40 11.23
C THR A 227 16.38 -16.57 10.39
N GLY A 228 17.48 -16.16 11.03
CA GLY A 228 18.46 -15.21 10.48
C GLY A 228 19.54 -15.83 9.61
N GLU A 229 20.15 -14.97 8.79
CA GLU A 229 21.52 -15.07 8.26
C GLU A 229 21.99 -13.62 8.00
N ALA A 230 22.75 -13.04 8.92
CA ALA A 230 23.35 -11.71 8.77
C ALA A 230 24.87 -11.83 8.59
N ALA A 231 25.40 -11.27 7.51
CA ALA A 231 26.84 -11.12 7.29
C ALA A 231 27.38 -9.85 7.97
N PRO A 232 28.63 -9.80 8.45
CA PRO A 232 29.15 -8.69 9.23
C PRO A 232 29.58 -7.51 8.33
N GLY A 233 29.07 -6.30 8.61
CA GLY A 233 29.61 -5.05 8.05
C GLY A 233 28.58 -4.05 7.49
N ALA A 234 27.30 -4.42 7.38
CA ALA A 234 26.22 -3.48 7.10
C ALA A 234 25.50 -3.16 8.41
N ALA A 235 25.52 -1.89 8.83
CA ALA A 235 24.62 -1.44 9.89
C ALA A 235 23.18 -1.66 9.42
N ASP A 236 22.41 -2.33 10.26
CA ASP A 236 21.22 -3.10 9.93
C ASP A 236 20.03 -2.21 9.53
N THR A 237 19.72 -2.12 8.23
CA THR A 237 18.51 -1.45 7.69
C THR A 237 17.29 -2.37 7.66
N PHE A 238 17.36 -3.51 8.37
CA PHE A 238 16.34 -4.55 8.31
C PHE A 238 15.54 -4.65 9.61
N PRO A 239 14.25 -5.02 9.51
CA PRO A 239 13.33 -4.98 10.64
C PRO A 239 13.61 -6.07 11.67
N PHE A 240 14.05 -5.69 12.86
CA PHE A 240 13.93 -6.48 14.09
C PHE A 240 12.76 -5.96 14.94
N GLY A 241 12.06 -6.87 15.62
CA GLY A 241 11.00 -6.55 16.56
C GLY A 241 10.41 -7.83 17.14
N VAL A 242 10.69 -8.07 18.41
CA VAL A 242 10.07 -9.05 19.32
C VAL A 242 8.57 -8.81 19.39
#